data_AF-A0A0C3QA35-F1
#
_entry.id   AF-A0A0C3QA35-F1
#
_cell.length_a   1.000
_cell.length_b   1.000
_cell.length_c   1.000
_cell.angle_alpha   90.00
_cell.angle_beta   90.00
_cell.angle_gamma   90.00
#
_symmetry.space_group_name_H-M   'P 1'
#
loop_
_entity.id
_entity.type
_entity.pdbx_description
1 polymer ?
#
loop_
_entity_poly.entity_id
_entity_poly.type
_entity_poly.pdbx_seq_one_letter_code
_entity_poly.pdbx_strand_id
1 'polypeptide(L)'
;MPTSPFGYSALPEPPLTIPVPSIRAFPADENVQSRFHPDLASLRARRSLWGPRPSIHLIENDEEKRDSSRHAHVELMLHLIENRESFDQSFWTKINQWQIGEYQQECQRFLQGYKRATDSIVQDGHNANLIVNALEKATQRAYELEKPEKAQWFDVFVIRNIYDDPDLKALIDSDRFAPGKRQELYEAIEDMSLQYPLFPPECYALLSH
;
A
#
# COMPACT_ATOMS: atom_id res chain seq x y z
N MET A 1 -31.14 6.24 74.32
CA MET A 1 -29.78 6.09 74.87
C MET A 1 -29.50 4.60 75.04
N PRO A 2 -28.22 4.16 74.98
CA PRO A 2 -27.40 3.77 73.82
C PRO A 2 -27.41 2.21 73.68
N THR A 3 -26.85 1.51 72.70
CA THR A 3 -25.46 1.48 72.19
C THR A 3 -25.44 0.71 70.86
N SER A 4 -24.73 1.25 69.86
CA SER A 4 -24.05 0.46 68.82
C SER A 4 -22.60 0.27 69.28
N PRO A 5 -21.90 -0.83 68.92
CA PRO A 5 -20.95 -0.69 67.81
C PRO A 5 -20.66 -1.96 66.97
N PHE A 6 -20.52 -1.73 65.67
CA PHE A 6 -19.56 -2.31 64.69
C PHE A 6 -19.26 -3.82 64.60
N GLY A 7 -19.29 -4.34 63.36
CA GLY A 7 -18.61 -5.58 62.99
C GLY A 7 -18.72 -6.00 61.51
N TYR A 8 -17.84 -5.45 60.68
CA TYR A 8 -17.26 -6.01 59.43
C TYR A 8 -18.14 -6.25 58.18
N SER A 9 -17.97 -5.34 57.21
CA SER A 9 -18.23 -5.56 55.79
C SER A 9 -17.21 -6.55 55.20
N ALA A 10 -17.69 -7.62 54.59
CA ALA A 10 -16.89 -8.47 53.72
C ALA A 10 -16.57 -7.72 52.42
N LEU A 11 -15.28 -7.55 52.12
CA LEU A 11 -14.78 -7.10 50.83
C LEU A 11 -14.97 -8.21 49.78
N PRO A 12 -15.35 -7.89 48.53
CA PRO A 12 -15.35 -8.87 47.46
C PRO A 12 -13.91 -9.26 47.08
N GLU A 13 -13.69 -10.55 46.87
CA GLU A 13 -12.41 -11.13 46.42
C GLU A 13 -11.91 -10.50 45.11
N PRO A 14 -10.59 -10.29 44.96
CA PRO A 14 -10.02 -9.90 43.68
C PRO A 14 -10.04 -11.07 42.69
N PRO A 15 -10.20 -10.82 41.37
CA PRO A 15 -10.16 -11.87 40.37
C PRO A 15 -8.78 -12.50 40.27
N LEU A 16 -8.80 -13.83 40.09
CA LEU A 16 -7.65 -14.70 39.85
C LEU A 16 -6.73 -14.11 38.78
N THR A 17 -5.52 -13.72 39.20
CA THR A 17 -4.44 -13.34 38.30
C THR A 17 -3.94 -14.59 37.58
N ILE A 18 -4.21 -14.67 36.28
CA ILE A 18 -3.61 -15.70 35.41
C ILE A 18 -2.11 -15.42 35.35
N PRO A 19 -1.22 -16.38 35.67
CA PRO A 19 0.21 -16.17 35.50
C PRO A 19 0.52 -16.04 34.00
N VAL A 20 0.99 -14.86 33.61
CA VAL A 20 1.61 -14.64 32.30
C VAL A 20 2.85 -15.53 32.23
N PRO A 21 2.99 -16.42 31.23
CA PRO A 21 4.22 -17.18 31.07
C PRO A 21 5.37 -16.20 30.81
N SER A 22 6.35 -16.24 31.71
CA SER A 22 7.61 -15.53 31.57
C SER A 22 8.29 -15.99 30.29
N ILE A 23 8.11 -15.23 29.21
CA ILE A 23 8.88 -15.40 27.98
C ILE A 23 10.32 -15.09 28.37
N ARG A 24 11.13 -16.15 28.46
CA ARG A 24 12.59 -16.03 28.57
C ARG A 24 13.04 -15.11 27.44
N ALA A 25 13.63 -13.98 27.81
CA ALA A 25 14.44 -13.19 26.90
C ALA A 25 15.44 -14.12 26.23
N PHE A 26 15.29 -14.33 24.93
CA PHE A 26 16.34 -14.93 24.14
C PHE A 26 17.52 -13.95 24.14
N PRO A 27 18.75 -14.43 24.33
CA PRO A 27 19.92 -13.56 24.27
C PRO A 27 19.95 -12.88 22.91
N ALA A 28 20.11 -11.55 22.93
CA ALA A 28 20.41 -10.75 21.77
C ALA A 28 21.74 -11.26 21.19
N ASP A 29 21.66 -12.16 20.22
CA ASP A 29 22.80 -12.60 19.46
C ASP A 29 23.13 -11.46 18.48
N GLU A 30 23.97 -10.52 18.94
CA GLU A 30 24.48 -9.36 18.20
C GLU A 30 25.25 -9.72 16.91
N ASN A 31 25.30 -11.00 16.52
CA ASN A 31 26.01 -11.48 15.34
C ASN A 31 25.11 -11.96 14.17
N VAL A 32 23.78 -11.86 14.27
CA VAL A 32 22.87 -12.19 13.15
C VAL A 32 22.51 -10.96 12.29
N GLN A 33 22.81 -9.75 12.75
CA GLN A 33 22.54 -8.51 12.01
C GLN A 33 23.52 -8.23 10.85
N SER A 34 24.65 -8.94 10.76
CA SER A 34 25.69 -8.70 9.74
C SER A 34 25.57 -9.53 8.46
N ARG A 35 24.56 -10.40 8.32
CA ARG A 35 24.39 -11.25 7.12
C ARG A 35 23.24 -10.86 6.20
N PHE A 36 22.45 -9.86 6.58
CA PHE A 36 21.45 -9.26 5.71
C PHE A 36 22.07 -8.12 4.90
N HIS A 37 22.87 -8.50 3.92
CA HIS A 37 23.24 -7.62 2.83
C HIS A 37 22.60 -8.17 1.53
N PRO A 38 21.30 -7.96 1.28
CA PRO A 38 20.92 -7.59 -0.07
C PRO A 38 21.54 -6.20 -0.24
N ASP A 39 22.75 -6.18 -0.78
CA ASP A 39 23.49 -5.00 -1.16
C ASP A 39 22.52 -3.91 -1.65
N LEU A 40 22.43 -2.81 -0.90
CA LEU A 40 21.60 -1.67 -1.27
C LEU A 40 22.08 -1.06 -2.58
N ALA A 41 23.31 -1.32 -3.03
CA ALA A 41 23.72 -1.03 -4.40
C ALA A 41 23.06 -1.99 -5.40
N SER A 42 22.77 -3.24 -5.05
CA SER A 42 21.94 -4.15 -5.86
C SER A 42 20.45 -3.82 -5.81
N LEU A 43 19.88 -3.32 -4.71
CA LEU A 43 18.48 -2.85 -4.69
C LEU A 43 18.30 -1.44 -5.30
N ARG A 44 19.29 -0.55 -5.16
CA ARG A 44 19.36 0.73 -5.90
C ARG A 44 19.70 0.53 -7.38
N ALA A 45 20.52 -0.46 -7.75
CA ALA A 45 20.77 -0.83 -9.15
C ALA A 45 19.63 -1.65 -9.76
N ARG A 46 18.81 -2.32 -8.93
CA ARG A 46 17.57 -3.02 -9.33
C ARG A 46 16.31 -2.17 -9.16
N ARG A 47 16.46 -0.85 -9.15
CA ARG A 47 15.37 0.11 -9.41
C ARG A 47 14.76 -0.08 -10.81
N SER A 48 15.36 -0.93 -11.66
CA SER A 48 14.86 -1.41 -12.96
C SER A 48 13.84 -2.54 -12.90
N LEU A 49 13.63 -3.20 -11.74
CA LEU A 49 12.53 -4.17 -11.55
C LEU A 49 11.16 -3.46 -11.43
N TRP A 50 11.15 -2.14 -11.29
CA TRP A 50 9.98 -1.29 -11.06
C TRP A 50 9.67 -0.36 -12.24
N GLY A 51 10.18 -0.69 -13.44
CA GLY A 51 10.14 0.17 -14.63
C GLY A 51 11.38 1.07 -14.77
N PRO A 52 11.69 1.57 -15.97
CA PRO A 52 12.95 2.27 -16.22
C PRO A 52 12.96 3.66 -15.57
N ARG A 53 14.02 4.00 -14.81
CA ARG A 53 14.45 5.40 -14.62
C ARG A 53 15.63 5.70 -15.57
N PRO A 54 15.59 6.85 -16.26
CA PRO A 54 16.67 7.28 -17.15
C PRO A 54 17.95 7.63 -16.36
N SER A 55 19.09 7.46 -17.03
CA SER A 55 20.43 7.66 -16.50
C SER A 55 20.67 9.05 -15.91
N ILE A 56 21.50 9.10 -14.86
CA ILE A 56 21.83 10.23 -13.96
C ILE A 56 22.49 11.45 -14.66
N HIS A 57 22.58 11.46 -15.99
CA HIS A 57 22.91 12.66 -16.77
C HIS A 57 21.66 13.39 -17.33
N LEU A 58 20.46 13.04 -16.87
CA LEU A 58 19.16 13.60 -17.32
C LEU A 58 18.22 14.02 -16.16
N ILE A 59 18.75 14.28 -14.95
CA ILE A 59 17.91 14.43 -13.74
C ILE A 59 17.03 15.69 -13.78
N GLU A 60 17.52 16.81 -14.33
CA GLU A 60 16.71 18.03 -14.43
C GLU A 60 15.48 17.83 -15.34
N ASN A 61 15.63 17.08 -16.44
CA ASN A 61 14.52 16.78 -17.35
C ASN A 61 13.50 15.78 -16.78
N ASP A 62 13.89 14.93 -15.84
CA ASP A 62 13.04 13.84 -15.31
C ASP A 62 12.22 14.26 -14.08
N GLU A 63 12.65 15.30 -13.36
CA GLU A 63 11.83 15.97 -12.34
C GLU A 63 10.83 16.94 -12.98
N GLU A 64 11.28 17.77 -13.92
CA GLU A 64 10.39 18.70 -14.63
C GLU A 64 9.27 17.97 -15.39
N LYS A 65 9.59 16.83 -16.03
CA LYS A 65 8.59 15.97 -16.69
C LYS A 65 7.63 15.30 -15.70
N ARG A 66 8.10 14.93 -14.50
CA ARG A 66 7.25 14.40 -13.44
C ARG A 66 6.29 15.46 -12.91
N ASP A 67 6.79 16.66 -12.68
CA ASP A 67 5.99 17.78 -12.17
C ASP A 67 4.97 18.23 -13.21
N SER A 68 5.35 18.29 -14.49
CA SER A 68 4.42 18.54 -15.60
C SER A 68 3.34 17.46 -15.69
N SER A 69 3.70 16.18 -15.52
CA SER A 69 2.72 15.08 -15.51
C SER A 69 1.77 15.16 -14.31
N ARG A 70 2.26 15.54 -13.13
CA ARG A 70 1.44 15.73 -11.92
C ARG A 70 0.50 16.92 -12.08
N HIS A 71 1.00 18.01 -12.65
CA HIS A 71 0.20 19.19 -12.90
C HIS A 71 -0.96 18.87 -13.84
N ALA A 72 -0.68 18.24 -14.98
CA ALA A 72 -1.71 17.80 -15.93
C ALA A 72 -2.72 16.82 -15.29
N HIS A 73 -2.28 15.97 -14.36
CA HIS A 73 -3.17 15.07 -13.61
C HIS A 73 -4.16 15.84 -12.72
N VAL A 74 -3.65 16.81 -11.95
CA VAL A 74 -4.49 17.67 -11.09
C VAL A 74 -5.43 18.53 -11.93
N GLU A 75 -4.94 19.12 -13.02
CA GLU A 75 -5.77 19.88 -13.95
C GLU A 75 -6.90 19.04 -14.54
N LEU A 76 -6.62 17.78 -14.92
CA LEU A 76 -7.63 16.85 -15.39
C LEU A 76 -8.69 16.61 -14.31
N MET A 77 -8.27 16.31 -13.08
CA MET A 77 -9.20 16.06 -11.97
C MET A 77 -10.12 17.26 -11.73
N LEU A 78 -9.57 18.47 -11.71
CA LEU A 78 -10.33 19.71 -11.54
C LEU A 78 -11.30 19.92 -12.71
N HIS A 79 -10.83 19.76 -13.95
CA HIS A 79 -11.66 19.89 -15.15
C HIS A 79 -12.87 18.93 -15.11
N LEU A 80 -12.65 17.67 -14.73
CA LEU A 80 -13.69 16.66 -14.61
C LEU A 80 -14.74 17.01 -13.53
N ILE A 81 -14.30 17.57 -12.40
CA ILE A 81 -15.20 17.99 -11.29
C ILE A 81 -16.02 19.21 -11.68
N GLU A 82 -15.39 20.20 -12.32
CA GLU A 82 -16.02 21.45 -12.75
C GLU A 82 -17.05 21.19 -13.85
N ASN A 83 -16.73 20.30 -14.79
CA ASN A 83 -17.57 19.98 -15.94
C ASN A 83 -18.41 18.72 -15.71
N ARG A 84 -18.62 18.30 -14.46
CA ARG A 84 -19.25 17.00 -14.15
C ARG A 84 -20.64 16.81 -14.76
N GLU A 85 -21.39 17.90 -14.92
CA GLU A 85 -22.75 17.92 -15.49
C GLU A 85 -22.74 17.87 -17.02
N SER A 86 -21.60 18.18 -17.64
CA SER A 86 -21.40 18.13 -19.10
C SER A 86 -21.15 16.71 -19.62
N PHE A 87 -20.89 15.75 -18.73
CA PHE A 87 -20.61 14.36 -19.07
C PHE A 87 -21.77 13.43 -18.70
N ASP A 88 -22.08 12.48 -19.57
CA ASP A 88 -23.15 11.52 -19.35
C ASP A 88 -22.73 10.36 -18.41
N GLN A 89 -23.71 9.56 -17.98
CA GLN A 89 -23.44 8.40 -17.12
C GLN A 89 -22.54 7.35 -17.81
N SER A 90 -22.60 7.24 -19.13
CA SER A 90 -21.77 6.31 -19.91
C SER A 90 -20.30 6.66 -19.81
N PHE A 91 -19.96 7.96 -19.86
CA PHE A 91 -18.61 8.47 -19.66
C PHE A 91 -18.03 8.06 -18.30
N TRP A 92 -18.74 8.36 -17.21
CA TRP A 92 -18.29 7.99 -15.85
C TRP A 92 -18.15 6.49 -15.65
N THR A 93 -19.11 5.73 -16.20
CA THR A 93 -19.10 4.27 -16.12
C THR A 93 -17.88 3.69 -16.83
N LYS A 94 -17.54 4.18 -18.03
CA LYS A 94 -16.35 3.73 -18.77
C LYS A 94 -15.05 3.99 -18.00
N ILE A 95 -14.89 5.19 -17.43
CA ILE A 95 -13.70 5.53 -16.63
C ILE A 95 -13.60 4.59 -15.42
N ASN A 96 -14.68 4.42 -14.65
CA ASN A 96 -14.64 3.59 -13.44
C ASN A 96 -14.36 2.11 -13.78
N GLN A 97 -14.98 1.56 -14.83
CA GLN A 97 -14.72 0.20 -15.28
C GLN A 97 -13.28 0.01 -15.77
N TRP A 98 -12.73 1.01 -16.45
CA TRP A 98 -11.33 1.02 -16.87
C TRP A 98 -10.40 1.04 -15.65
N GLN A 99 -10.64 1.93 -14.67
CA GLN A 99 -9.85 2.02 -13.44
C GLN A 99 -9.83 0.70 -12.66
N ILE A 100 -10.98 0.04 -12.52
CA ILE A 100 -11.06 -1.29 -11.89
C ILE A 100 -10.25 -2.31 -12.69
N GLY A 101 -10.36 -2.29 -14.01
CA GLY A 101 -9.60 -3.17 -14.89
C GLY A 101 -8.09 -2.97 -14.80
N GLU A 102 -7.63 -1.72 -14.74
CA GLU A 102 -6.21 -1.39 -14.56
C GLU A 102 -5.72 -1.80 -13.17
N TYR A 103 -6.48 -1.51 -12.12
CA TYR A 103 -6.13 -1.92 -10.76
C TYR A 103 -5.98 -3.45 -10.62
N GLN A 104 -6.88 -4.22 -11.22
CA GLN A 104 -6.80 -5.69 -11.28
C GLN A 104 -5.50 -6.16 -11.94
N GLN A 105 -5.19 -5.60 -13.12
CA GLN A 105 -3.97 -5.94 -13.85
C GLN A 105 -2.71 -5.49 -13.13
N GLU A 106 -2.72 -4.32 -12.50
CA GLU A 106 -1.62 -3.79 -11.73
C GLU A 106 -1.28 -4.69 -10.55
N CYS A 107 -2.30 -5.12 -9.78
CA CYS A 107 -2.10 -6.06 -8.68
C CYS A 107 -1.45 -7.38 -9.16
N GLN A 108 -1.94 -7.92 -10.28
CA GLN A 108 -1.37 -9.13 -10.88
C GLN A 108 0.08 -8.92 -11.33
N ARG A 109 0.37 -7.80 -12.01
CA ARG A 109 1.72 -7.44 -12.46
C ARG A 109 2.67 -7.31 -11.27
N PHE A 110 2.22 -6.66 -10.20
CA PHE A 110 2.98 -6.48 -8.97
C PHE A 110 3.32 -7.83 -8.33
N LEU A 111 2.32 -8.71 -8.15
CA LEU A 111 2.52 -10.05 -7.61
C LEU A 111 3.53 -10.87 -8.44
N GLN A 112 3.37 -10.88 -9.77
CA GLN A 112 4.27 -11.62 -10.66
C GLN A 112 5.69 -11.05 -10.64
N GLY A 113 5.82 -9.72 -10.64
CA GLY A 113 7.11 -9.04 -10.51
C GLY A 113 7.81 -9.40 -9.20
N TYR A 114 7.07 -9.40 -8.10
CA TYR A 114 7.58 -9.78 -6.79
C TYR A 114 8.05 -11.24 -6.77
N LYS A 115 7.21 -12.20 -7.22
CA LYS A 115 7.57 -13.62 -7.32
C LYS A 115 8.89 -13.81 -8.07
N ARG A 116 8.99 -13.28 -9.29
CA ARG A 116 10.22 -13.36 -10.12
C ARG A 116 11.44 -12.76 -9.44
N ALA A 117 11.28 -11.65 -8.72
CA ALA A 117 12.37 -11.00 -8.01
C ALA A 117 12.85 -11.83 -6.80
N THR A 118 11.96 -12.63 -6.21
CA THR A 118 12.24 -13.46 -5.02
C THR A 118 12.50 -14.93 -5.32
N ASP A 119 12.34 -15.39 -6.57
CA ASP A 119 12.51 -16.79 -6.99
C ASP A 119 13.89 -17.38 -6.63
N SER A 120 14.94 -16.54 -6.50
CA SER A 120 16.30 -16.99 -6.14
C SER A 120 16.64 -16.85 -4.66
N ILE A 121 15.78 -16.24 -3.84
CA ILE A 121 16.03 -15.95 -2.41
C ILE A 121 15.48 -17.08 -1.51
N VAL A 122 15.40 -18.30 -2.05
CA VAL A 122 14.81 -19.50 -1.41
C VAL A 122 15.42 -19.85 -0.04
N GLN A 123 16.59 -19.31 0.32
CA GLN A 123 17.21 -19.57 1.62
C GLN A 123 16.69 -18.71 2.79
N ASP A 124 15.97 -17.59 2.55
CA ASP A 124 15.26 -16.79 3.58
C ASP A 124 13.74 -17.04 3.56
N GLY A 125 13.32 -18.20 3.06
CA GLY A 125 12.00 -18.51 2.50
C GLY A 125 10.76 -18.24 3.37
N HIS A 126 10.87 -17.93 4.67
CA HIS A 126 9.68 -17.62 5.47
C HIS A 126 9.13 -16.21 5.19
N ASN A 127 9.98 -15.18 5.12
CA ASN A 127 9.50 -13.80 4.97
C ASN A 127 9.03 -13.49 3.53
N ALA A 128 9.74 -13.99 2.52
CA ALA A 128 9.32 -13.85 1.13
C ALA A 128 7.97 -14.53 0.87
N ASN A 129 7.75 -15.73 1.43
CA ASN A 129 6.47 -16.43 1.33
C ASN A 129 5.33 -15.67 2.00
N LEU A 130 5.58 -14.99 3.12
CA LEU A 130 4.54 -14.17 3.78
C LEU A 130 4.12 -12.98 2.92
N ILE A 131 5.07 -12.30 2.28
CA ILE A 131 4.76 -11.18 1.37
C ILE A 131 4.03 -11.70 0.13
N VAL A 132 4.47 -12.81 -0.46
CA VAL A 132 3.77 -13.45 -1.58
C VAL A 132 2.33 -13.79 -1.19
N ASN A 133 2.10 -14.41 -0.03
CA ASN A 133 0.76 -14.76 0.43
C ASN A 133 -0.13 -13.51 0.64
N ALA A 134 0.42 -12.42 1.19
CA ALA A 134 -0.33 -11.17 1.34
C ALA A 134 -0.68 -10.57 -0.03
N LEU A 135 0.26 -10.57 -0.97
CA LEU A 135 0.02 -10.08 -2.33
C LEU A 135 -0.97 -10.94 -3.12
N GLU A 136 -0.97 -12.26 -2.91
CA GLU A 136 -1.97 -13.16 -3.50
C GLU A 136 -3.37 -12.84 -3.01
N LYS A 137 -3.55 -12.59 -1.71
CA LYS A 137 -4.84 -12.16 -1.14
C LYS A 137 -5.27 -10.80 -1.66
N ALA A 138 -4.36 -9.82 -1.69
CA ALA A 138 -4.64 -8.49 -2.21
C ALA A 138 -5.07 -8.56 -3.69
N THR A 139 -4.35 -9.34 -4.49
CA THR A 139 -4.70 -9.59 -5.90
C THR A 139 -6.06 -10.25 -6.01
N GLN A 140 -6.33 -11.30 -5.22
CA GLN A 140 -7.63 -11.98 -5.23
C GLN A 140 -8.78 -11.01 -4.93
N ARG A 141 -8.65 -10.17 -3.89
CA ARG A 141 -9.64 -9.13 -3.57
C ARG A 141 -9.81 -8.11 -4.70
N ALA A 142 -8.73 -7.73 -5.38
CA ALA A 142 -8.82 -6.84 -6.53
C ALA A 142 -9.65 -7.44 -7.67
N TYR A 143 -9.51 -8.76 -7.94
CA TYR A 143 -10.31 -9.47 -8.94
C TYR A 143 -11.76 -9.74 -8.52
N GLU A 144 -12.05 -9.71 -7.22
CA GLU A 144 -13.42 -9.76 -6.69
C GLU A 144 -14.16 -8.43 -6.86
N LEU A 145 -13.46 -7.33 -7.19
CA LEU A 145 -14.12 -6.07 -7.52
C LEU A 145 -14.89 -6.19 -8.85
N GLU A 146 -16.21 -6.12 -8.74
CA GLU A 146 -17.08 -6.11 -9.90
C GLU A 146 -17.05 -4.76 -10.62
N LYS A 147 -17.03 -4.81 -11.95
CA LYS A 147 -17.17 -3.63 -12.80
C LYS A 147 -18.64 -3.19 -12.79
N PRO A 148 -18.98 -2.01 -12.23
CA PRO A 148 -20.37 -1.63 -12.08
C PRO A 148 -21.02 -1.35 -13.43
N GLU A 149 -22.31 -1.68 -13.57
CA GLU A 149 -23.10 -1.32 -14.76
C GLU A 149 -23.36 0.18 -14.87
N LYS A 150 -23.32 0.89 -13.73
CA LYS A 150 -23.55 2.33 -13.62
C LYS A 150 -22.59 2.92 -12.59
N ALA A 151 -21.93 4.01 -12.95
CA ALA A 151 -21.12 4.82 -12.04
C ALA A 151 -21.62 6.27 -12.02
N GLN A 152 -21.38 6.94 -10.90
CA GLN A 152 -21.50 8.38 -10.71
C GLN A 152 -20.13 9.05 -10.88
N TRP A 153 -20.13 10.38 -11.04
CA TRP A 153 -18.89 11.14 -11.21
C TRP A 153 -17.92 10.98 -10.03
N PHE A 154 -18.41 10.81 -8.79
CA PHE A 154 -17.52 10.65 -7.63
C PHE A 154 -16.84 9.27 -7.58
N ASP A 155 -17.39 8.25 -8.24
CA ASP A 155 -16.83 6.90 -8.23
C ASP A 155 -15.48 6.82 -8.95
N VAL A 156 -15.23 7.72 -9.90
CA VAL A 156 -13.95 7.77 -10.63
C VAL A 156 -12.82 8.43 -9.81
N PHE A 157 -13.15 9.01 -8.66
CA PHE A 157 -12.18 9.63 -7.75
C PHE A 157 -11.74 8.70 -6.62
N VAL A 158 -12.24 7.46 -6.59
CA VAL A 158 -11.83 6.45 -5.63
C VAL A 158 -10.40 5.99 -5.93
N ILE A 159 -9.50 6.28 -5.00
CA ILE A 159 -8.11 5.80 -5.03
C ILE A 159 -8.12 4.29 -4.81
N ARG A 160 -7.43 3.56 -5.68
CA ARG A 160 -7.26 2.11 -5.59
C ARG A 160 -5.78 1.81 -5.66
N ASN A 161 -5.21 1.42 -4.52
CA ASN A 161 -3.80 1.12 -4.39
C ASN A 161 -3.62 -0.22 -3.67
N ILE A 162 -2.74 -1.08 -4.18
CA ILE A 162 -2.49 -2.40 -3.58
C ILE A 162 -1.98 -2.30 -2.13
N TYR A 163 -1.29 -1.20 -1.80
CA TYR A 163 -0.78 -0.94 -0.45
C TYR A 163 -1.85 -0.58 0.58
N ASP A 164 -3.07 -0.27 0.12
CA ASP A 164 -4.22 -0.08 1.00
C ASP A 164 -4.88 -1.42 1.39
N ASP A 165 -4.42 -2.55 0.83
CA ASP A 165 -4.89 -3.86 1.25
C ASP A 165 -4.56 -4.12 2.73
N PRO A 166 -5.52 -4.57 3.55
CA PRO A 166 -5.32 -4.70 4.99
C PRO A 166 -4.26 -5.73 5.36
N ASP A 167 -4.10 -6.82 4.61
CA ASP A 167 -3.07 -7.82 4.92
C ASP A 167 -1.67 -7.30 4.56
N LEU A 168 -1.55 -6.60 3.43
CA LEU A 168 -0.29 -6.01 3.01
C LEU A 168 0.13 -4.87 3.94
N LYS A 169 -0.81 -4.00 4.32
CA LYS A 169 -0.59 -2.92 5.29
C LYS A 169 -0.15 -3.47 6.64
N ALA A 170 -0.87 -4.46 7.19
CA ALA A 170 -0.49 -5.10 8.45
C ALA A 170 0.91 -5.73 8.39
N LEU A 171 1.31 -6.27 7.24
CA LEU A 171 2.63 -6.84 7.03
C LEU A 171 3.72 -5.75 7.02
N ILE A 172 3.49 -4.62 6.36
CA ILE A 172 4.41 -3.46 6.33
C ILE A 172 4.57 -2.87 7.73
N ASP A 173 3.47 -2.73 8.46
CA ASP A 173 3.41 -2.16 9.81
C ASP A 173 4.07 -3.09 10.85
N SER A 174 4.26 -4.38 10.52
CA SER A 174 4.85 -5.37 11.43
C SER A 174 6.36 -5.16 11.65
N ASP A 175 6.88 -5.71 12.75
CA ASP A 175 8.31 -5.67 13.11
C ASP A 175 9.22 -6.48 12.17
N ARG A 176 8.66 -7.04 11.09
CA ARG A 176 9.44 -7.74 10.05
C ARG A 176 10.26 -6.77 9.20
N PHE A 177 9.86 -5.51 9.12
CA PHE A 177 10.63 -4.46 8.46
C PHE A 177 11.37 -3.64 9.50
N ALA A 178 12.68 -3.46 9.30
CA ALA A 178 13.45 -2.51 10.09
C ALA A 178 12.82 -1.11 9.96
N PRO A 179 12.80 -0.27 11.01
CA PRO A 179 12.13 1.03 10.98
C PRO A 179 12.51 1.91 9.79
N GLY A 180 13.80 1.99 9.46
CA GLY A 180 14.27 2.75 8.29
C GLY A 180 13.77 2.19 6.96
N LYS A 181 13.62 0.86 6.85
CA LYS A 181 13.06 0.22 5.66
C LYS A 181 11.57 0.42 5.53
N ARG A 182 10.85 0.43 6.66
CA ARG A 182 9.43 0.75 6.70
C ARG A 182 9.18 2.20 6.23
N GLN A 183 10.01 3.14 6.69
CA GLN A 183 9.96 4.54 6.28
C GLN A 183 10.20 4.70 4.77
N GLU A 184 11.25 4.09 4.22
CA GLU A 184 11.53 4.08 2.77
C GLU A 184 10.32 3.53 1.97
N LEU A 185 9.63 2.52 2.50
CA LEU A 185 8.45 1.94 1.87
C LEU A 185 7.29 2.93 1.84
N TYR A 186 6.99 3.59 2.97
CA TYR A 186 5.92 4.59 3.02
C TYR A 186 6.18 5.78 2.12
N GLU A 187 7.42 6.27 2.04
CA GLU A 187 7.78 7.35 1.12
C GLU A 187 7.54 6.94 -0.34
N ALA A 188 7.91 5.71 -0.71
CA ALA A 188 7.61 5.19 -2.04
C ALA A 188 6.09 5.05 -2.29
N ILE A 189 5.33 4.60 -1.29
CA ILE A 189 3.87 4.48 -1.36
C ILE A 189 3.22 5.85 -1.54
N GLU A 190 3.67 6.84 -0.78
CA GLU A 190 3.19 8.23 -0.86
C GLU A 190 3.48 8.81 -2.25
N ASP A 191 4.71 8.65 -2.76
CA ASP A 191 5.09 9.08 -4.11
C ASP A 191 4.22 8.46 -5.21
N MET A 192 3.88 7.17 -5.08
CA MET A 192 2.97 6.48 -6.00
C MET A 192 1.53 6.96 -5.84
N SER A 193 1.07 7.20 -4.61
CA SER A 193 -0.30 7.63 -4.33
C SER A 193 -0.66 8.96 -5.00
N LEU A 194 0.33 9.81 -5.22
CA LEU A 194 0.18 11.12 -5.87
C LEU A 194 -0.15 11.04 -7.36
N GLN A 195 -0.18 9.84 -7.95
CA GLN A 195 -0.60 9.59 -9.34
C GLN A 195 -2.00 8.98 -9.44
N TYR A 196 -2.66 8.74 -8.31
CA TYR A 196 -4.02 8.20 -8.27
C TYR A 196 -5.05 9.29 -7.99
N PRO A 197 -6.29 9.11 -8.48
CA PRO A 197 -6.80 7.98 -9.26
C PRO A 197 -6.32 8.00 -10.72
N LEU A 198 -6.02 6.82 -11.30
CA LEU A 198 -5.61 6.75 -12.70
C LEU A 198 -6.77 7.11 -13.64
N PHE A 199 -6.49 7.80 -14.75
CA PHE A 199 -7.49 8.09 -15.77
C PHE A 199 -7.10 7.49 -17.13
N PRO A 200 -8.08 7.05 -17.95
CA PRO A 200 -7.82 6.64 -19.32
C PRO A 200 -7.05 7.74 -20.08
N PRO A 201 -6.08 7.38 -20.95
CA PRO A 201 -5.30 8.36 -21.71
C PRO A 201 -6.16 9.37 -22.48
N GLU A 202 -7.34 8.95 -22.95
CA GLU A 202 -8.29 9.78 -23.68
C GLU A 202 -8.84 10.95 -22.85
N CYS A 203 -8.84 10.84 -21.52
CA CYS A 203 -9.30 11.92 -20.64
C CYS A 203 -8.35 13.13 -20.69
N TYR A 204 -7.04 12.91 -20.87
CA TYR A 204 -6.07 14.00 -20.96
C TYR A 204 -6.20 14.83 -22.24
N ALA A 205 -6.84 14.28 -23.27
CA ALA A 205 -7.15 15.04 -24.48
C ALA A 205 -8.15 16.19 -24.22
N LEU A 206 -8.92 16.12 -23.12
CA LEU A 206 -9.86 17.17 -22.73
C LEU A 206 -9.16 18.48 -22.32
N LEU A 207 -7.89 18.41 -21.91
CA LEU A 207 -7.08 19.56 -21.51
C LEU A 207 -6.46 20.32 -22.69
N SER A 208 -6.60 19.82 -23.92
CA SER A 208 -5.90 20.35 -25.09
C SER A 208 -6.73 21.40 -25.87
N HIS A 209 -7.66 22.08 -25.22
CA HIS A 209 -8.63 23.01 -25.83
C HIS A 209 -8.51 24.44 -25.30
#